data_AF-A0A8J5X6A6-F1
#
_entry.id   AF-A0A8J5X6A6-F1
#
_cell.length_a   1.000
_cell.length_b   1.000
_cell.length_c   1.000
_cell.angle_alpha   90.00
_cell.angle_beta   90.00
_cell.angle_gamma   90.00
#
_symmetry.space_group_name_H-M   'P 1'
#
loop_
_entity.id
_entity.type
_entity.pdbx_description
1 polymer ?
#
loop_
_entity_poly.entity_id
_entity_poly.type
_entity_poly.pdbx_seq_one_letter_code
_entity_poly.pdbx_strand_id
1 'polypeptide(L)'
;MAALRRVLVASLLAARCAGLAWSAGARSRAGASRARPIASDDGAAQPSTPPAGATDGGAGDDQRRLIVEVDDPLIWAAEKLELSDMARSSETPDGLSGYLGSFESEPVFPANKRLCFHAFERFGQPLEQFDGWPRPGDAPLPDAERLGLIRDLLDAIRHLHSRGIPHLCINDKSVRIGRVSPSDPLRLRIVGAGAGPSLNAANRTFQVPRSWAYTPPEVLSGLIVQSNLPALFAMDTWAVGTVLAMIVAGRSVSPQAARAEWFRLQFNERAAILARLSERAERMNDWLIELDAASGGFLFRNGPLVESLITMLKLAPQERQTMRQAWRALAGVLPPAPPRQPQSRPPEPSLPTQQPPAAGAGARARPSAAQAPPSEPRPQPAPASSQPPSLPVSSEPFRSLEAIISIVEGGAARALAVPPSARRYALPAERAPTNAAPIYCEVRGFRNRAKGGRWEAVALTAPPADGSALPVAGEERPILGLLGVALVRGGRHVLIVVLDGCEPEPSAVPASLRALLDQLGSDAGRCKYLELESLDFGDRTTLRDIWSYSMRN
;
A
#
# COMPACT_ATOMS: atom_id res chain seq x y z
N MET A 1 -7.47 -16.43 45.75
CA MET A 1 -6.30 -15.52 45.73
C MET A 1 -5.01 -16.19 45.25
N ALA A 2 -4.51 -17.26 45.89
CA ALA A 2 -3.27 -17.92 45.46
C ALA A 2 -3.36 -18.61 44.07
N ALA A 3 -4.49 -19.20 43.73
CA ALA A 3 -4.73 -19.79 42.40
C ALA A 3 -4.82 -18.71 41.29
N LEU A 4 -5.47 -17.58 41.58
CA LEU A 4 -5.58 -16.44 40.65
C LEU A 4 -4.21 -15.81 40.37
N ARG A 5 -3.33 -15.70 41.40
CA ARG A 5 -1.93 -15.28 41.22
C ARG A 5 -1.13 -16.25 40.35
N ARG A 6 -1.37 -17.56 40.45
CA ARG A 6 -0.66 -18.58 39.63
C ARG A 6 -1.06 -18.51 38.15
N VAL A 7 -2.33 -18.26 37.84
CA VAL A 7 -2.83 -18.12 36.45
C VAL A 7 -2.34 -16.81 35.81
N LEU A 8 -2.32 -15.71 36.56
CA LEU A 8 -1.80 -14.42 36.09
C LEU A 8 -0.28 -14.45 35.87
N VAL A 9 0.46 -15.11 36.76
CA VAL A 9 1.92 -15.30 36.62
C VAL A 9 2.23 -16.25 35.46
N ALA A 10 1.45 -17.32 35.24
CA ALA A 10 1.62 -18.21 34.10
C ALA A 10 1.32 -17.52 32.75
N SER A 11 0.29 -16.66 32.70
CA SER A 11 -0.07 -15.90 31.48
C SER A 11 0.94 -14.77 31.19
N LEU A 12 1.45 -14.10 32.22
CA LEU A 12 2.55 -13.13 32.10
C LEU A 12 3.88 -13.81 31.75
N LEU A 13 4.12 -15.04 32.20
CA LEU A 13 5.28 -15.85 31.81
C LEU A 13 5.15 -16.38 30.38
N ALA A 14 3.96 -16.76 29.91
CA ALA A 14 3.74 -17.16 28.51
C ALA A 14 3.93 -15.96 27.55
N ALA A 15 3.40 -14.79 27.91
CA ALA A 15 3.62 -13.54 27.17
C ALA A 15 5.10 -13.09 27.22
N ARG A 16 5.79 -13.32 28.35
CA ARG A 16 7.25 -13.11 28.45
C ARG A 16 8.05 -14.14 27.67
N CYS A 17 7.69 -15.42 27.62
CA CYS A 17 8.42 -16.44 26.85
C CYS A 17 8.25 -16.22 25.34
N ALA A 18 7.07 -15.78 24.88
CA ALA A 18 6.85 -15.33 23.51
C ALA A 18 7.64 -14.04 23.17
N GLY A 19 7.82 -13.14 24.15
CA GLY A 19 8.64 -11.92 23.99
C GLY A 19 10.15 -12.11 24.22
N LEU A 20 10.59 -13.15 24.93
CA LEU A 20 11.99 -13.37 25.31
C LEU A 20 12.77 -14.19 24.28
N ALA A 21 12.10 -15.04 23.47
CA ALA A 21 12.69 -15.63 22.26
C ALA A 21 13.13 -14.57 21.23
N TRP A 22 12.58 -13.35 21.34
CA TRP A 22 12.92 -12.20 20.49
C TRP A 22 14.08 -11.33 21.03
N SER A 23 14.55 -11.53 22.28
CA SER A 23 15.43 -10.55 22.97
C SER A 23 16.89 -10.97 23.21
N ALA A 24 17.28 -12.20 22.90
CA ALA A 24 18.64 -12.69 23.13
C ALA A 24 19.49 -12.62 21.84
N GLY A 25 19.94 -11.43 21.43
CA GLY A 25 20.86 -11.37 20.29
C GLY A 25 21.33 -10.01 19.77
N ALA A 26 21.48 -8.95 20.58
CA ALA A 26 22.25 -7.77 20.13
C ALA A 26 22.77 -6.88 21.26
N ARG A 27 24.07 -6.99 21.57
CA ARG A 27 24.89 -5.88 22.09
C ARG A 27 26.21 -5.86 21.32
N SER A 28 26.57 -4.72 20.72
CA SER A 28 27.92 -4.10 20.80
C SER A 28 28.18 -3.01 19.74
N ARG A 29 28.42 -1.79 20.26
CA ARG A 29 29.38 -0.72 19.90
C ARG A 29 29.35 0.05 18.55
N ALA A 30 29.01 1.34 18.72
CA ALA A 30 29.82 2.56 18.52
C ALA A 30 30.35 2.96 17.12
N GLY A 31 30.12 4.23 16.78
CA GLY A 31 30.90 4.97 15.77
C GLY A 31 30.35 6.40 15.57
N ALA A 32 30.94 7.37 16.27
CA ALA A 32 30.68 8.80 16.09
C ALA A 32 31.32 9.33 14.80
N SER A 33 30.70 10.31 14.14
CA SER A 33 31.43 11.22 13.24
C SER A 33 30.78 12.60 13.17
N ARG A 34 31.61 13.62 13.37
CA ARG A 34 31.34 15.07 13.27
C ARG A 34 31.33 15.50 11.79
N ALA A 35 30.46 16.44 11.45
CA ALA A 35 30.65 17.32 10.29
C ALA A 35 30.29 18.77 10.64
N ARG A 36 31.00 19.68 9.97
CA ARG A 36 31.33 21.08 10.31
C ARG A 36 30.23 22.12 9.99
N PRO A 37 30.36 23.35 10.53
CA PRO A 37 29.39 24.43 10.32
C PRO A 37 29.54 25.07 8.95
N ILE A 38 28.43 25.55 8.39
CA ILE A 38 28.39 26.45 7.23
C ILE A 38 27.91 27.82 7.72
N ALA A 39 28.63 28.84 7.27
CA ALA A 39 28.54 30.22 7.65
C ALA A 39 27.20 30.87 7.29
N SER A 40 26.81 31.81 8.16
CA SER A 40 25.78 32.83 7.96
C SER A 40 26.19 33.83 6.89
N ASP A 41 25.24 34.24 6.07
CA ASP A 41 25.33 35.48 5.30
C ASP A 41 24.06 36.31 5.53
N ASP A 42 24.28 37.54 5.98
CA ASP A 42 23.28 38.51 6.40
C ASP A 42 22.73 39.27 5.18
N GLY A 43 21.41 39.37 5.09
CA GLY A 43 20.74 40.16 4.05
C GLY A 43 19.41 40.70 4.56
N ALA A 44 19.47 41.85 5.22
CA ALA A 44 18.30 42.58 5.73
C ALA A 44 17.48 43.19 4.59
N ALA A 45 16.16 42.98 4.60
CA ALA A 45 15.19 43.78 3.86
C ALA A 45 13.91 44.01 4.69
N GLN A 46 13.42 45.25 4.63
CA GLN A 46 12.41 45.87 5.49
C GLN A 46 10.97 45.36 5.28
N PRO A 47 10.07 45.54 6.28
CA PRO A 47 8.70 45.03 6.25
C PRO A 47 7.76 45.90 5.41
N SER A 48 6.96 45.26 4.57
CA SER A 48 5.80 45.87 3.91
C SER A 48 4.54 45.70 4.75
N THR A 49 3.74 46.75 4.79
CA THR A 49 2.51 46.90 5.58
C THR A 49 1.37 46.08 4.97
N PRO A 50 0.56 45.33 5.74
CA PRO A 50 -0.60 44.61 5.19
C PRO A 50 -1.79 45.57 4.96
N PRO A 51 -2.63 45.30 3.94
CA PRO A 51 -3.82 46.10 3.70
C PRO A 51 -4.89 45.84 4.76
N ALA A 52 -5.51 46.92 5.23
CA ALA A 52 -6.64 46.90 6.14
C ALA A 52 -7.87 46.26 5.47
N GLY A 53 -8.48 45.25 6.11
CA GLY A 53 -9.75 44.69 5.64
C GLY A 53 -10.15 43.28 6.10
N ALA A 54 -9.47 42.64 7.05
CA ALA A 54 -9.91 41.34 7.58
C ALA A 54 -10.91 41.54 8.73
N THR A 55 -12.20 41.39 8.44
CA THR A 55 -13.26 41.27 9.45
C THR A 55 -13.09 39.99 10.25
N ASP A 56 -13.06 40.12 11.58
CA ASP A 56 -13.14 39.03 12.56
C ASP A 56 -14.31 38.09 12.24
N GLY A 57 -14.00 36.91 11.72
CA GLY A 57 -14.98 35.89 11.37
C GLY A 57 -14.40 34.49 11.54
N GLY A 58 -14.70 33.87 12.69
CA GLY A 58 -14.92 32.42 12.73
C GLY A 58 -13.77 31.52 13.16
N ALA A 59 -13.28 31.67 14.40
CA ALA A 59 -12.46 30.64 15.07
C ALA A 59 -13.19 29.27 15.27
N GLY A 60 -14.46 29.15 14.86
CA GLY A 60 -15.25 27.91 14.93
C GLY A 60 -15.18 27.02 13.69
N ASP A 61 -14.58 27.46 12.58
CA ASP A 61 -14.61 26.73 11.31
C ASP A 61 -13.37 25.84 11.08
N ASP A 62 -12.29 26.08 11.81
CA ASP A 62 -11.03 25.32 11.72
C ASP A 62 -11.14 23.91 12.34
N GLN A 63 -12.08 23.68 13.27
CA GLN A 63 -12.29 22.35 13.88
C GLN A 63 -12.81 21.28 12.91
N ARG A 64 -13.22 21.68 11.69
CA ARG A 64 -13.87 20.78 10.72
C ARG A 64 -12.93 20.26 9.64
N ARG A 65 -11.71 20.77 9.56
CA ARG A 65 -10.67 20.30 8.65
C ARG A 65 -9.75 19.32 9.39
N LEU A 66 -9.53 18.12 8.84
CA LEU A 66 -8.43 17.28 9.31
C LEU A 66 -7.15 17.84 8.72
N ILE A 67 -6.26 18.33 9.58
CA ILE A 67 -4.95 18.86 9.22
C ILE A 67 -3.92 17.79 9.58
N VAL A 68 -3.21 17.27 8.58
CA VAL A 68 -2.09 16.34 8.79
C VAL A 68 -0.79 17.08 8.47
N GLU A 69 0.08 17.22 9.46
CA GLU A 69 1.37 17.90 9.35
C GLU A 69 2.43 16.93 8.79
N VAL A 70 3.12 17.35 7.72
CA VAL A 70 4.27 16.63 7.16
C VAL A 70 5.50 17.52 7.24
N ASP A 71 6.45 17.12 8.10
CA ASP A 71 7.72 17.85 8.35
C ASP A 71 8.72 17.77 7.18
N ASP A 72 8.54 16.83 6.24
CA ASP A 72 9.50 16.53 5.16
C ASP A 72 8.90 16.92 3.79
N PRO A 73 9.41 17.97 3.12
CA PRO A 73 8.83 18.50 1.89
C PRO A 73 8.93 17.53 0.70
N LEU A 74 9.91 16.61 0.71
CA LEU A 74 10.04 15.60 -0.34
C LEU A 74 8.97 14.53 -0.20
N ILE A 75 8.71 14.10 1.04
CA ILE A 75 7.60 13.17 1.33
C ILE A 75 6.30 13.84 0.91
N TRP A 76 6.05 15.06 1.37
CA TRP A 76 4.84 15.78 1.06
C TRP A 76 4.60 15.94 -0.46
N ALA A 77 5.65 16.26 -1.24
CA ALA A 77 5.53 16.33 -2.70
C ALA A 77 5.18 14.99 -3.35
N ALA A 78 5.73 13.88 -2.84
CA ALA A 78 5.39 12.54 -3.29
C ALA A 78 3.95 12.18 -2.93
N GLU A 79 3.52 12.45 -1.69
CA GLU A 79 2.13 12.24 -1.26
C GLU A 79 1.16 13.05 -2.10
N LYS A 80 1.47 14.32 -2.38
CA LYS A 80 0.65 15.19 -3.23
C LYS A 80 0.50 14.65 -4.65
N LEU A 81 1.57 14.12 -5.24
CA LEU A 81 1.52 13.51 -6.56
C LEU A 81 0.64 12.25 -6.56
N GLU A 82 0.85 11.36 -5.59
CA GLU A 82 0.09 10.11 -5.44
C GLU A 82 -1.40 10.37 -5.17
N LEU A 83 -1.72 11.32 -4.28
CA LEU A 83 -3.08 11.77 -4.00
C LEU A 83 -3.74 12.39 -5.24
N SER A 84 -3.00 13.19 -6.01
CA SER A 84 -3.50 13.81 -7.25
C SER A 84 -3.78 12.77 -8.32
N ASP A 85 -2.92 11.77 -8.47
CA ASP A 85 -3.09 10.68 -9.44
C ASP A 85 -4.27 9.79 -9.06
N MET A 86 -4.46 9.50 -7.77
CA MET A 86 -5.66 8.83 -7.28
C MET A 86 -6.93 9.68 -7.48
N ALA A 87 -6.90 10.98 -7.18
CA ALA A 87 -8.05 11.86 -7.38
C ALA A 87 -8.52 11.91 -8.85
N ARG A 88 -7.57 11.85 -9.79
CA ARG A 88 -7.84 11.87 -11.24
C ARG A 88 -8.23 10.50 -11.81
N SER A 89 -7.91 9.43 -11.10
CA SER A 89 -8.15 8.06 -11.56
C SER A 89 -9.64 7.75 -11.54
N SER A 90 -10.20 7.42 -12.72
CA SER A 90 -11.60 6.98 -12.83
C SER A 90 -11.87 5.68 -12.08
N GLU A 91 -10.84 4.95 -11.63
CA GLU A 91 -11.02 3.74 -10.82
C GLU A 91 -11.24 4.07 -9.34
N THR A 92 -10.92 5.29 -8.91
CA THR A 92 -10.91 5.65 -7.49
C THR A 92 -12.34 5.79 -6.95
N PRO A 93 -12.71 5.09 -5.86
CA PRO A 93 -14.06 5.12 -5.32
C PRO A 93 -14.48 6.53 -4.89
N ASP A 94 -15.78 6.85 -5.02
CA ASP A 94 -16.33 8.15 -4.64
C ASP A 94 -16.16 8.47 -3.14
N GLY A 95 -16.08 7.42 -2.31
CA GLY A 95 -15.77 7.53 -0.88
C GLY A 95 -14.36 8.02 -0.59
N LEU A 96 -13.48 8.03 -1.60
CA LEU A 96 -12.09 8.46 -1.49
C LEU A 96 -11.79 9.68 -2.37
N SER A 97 -12.23 9.69 -3.64
CA SER A 97 -11.80 10.66 -4.66
C SER A 97 -12.08 12.13 -4.31
N GLY A 98 -13.20 12.44 -3.66
CA GLY A 98 -13.54 13.81 -3.24
C GLY A 98 -12.71 14.36 -2.07
N TYR A 99 -11.88 13.51 -1.44
CA TYR A 99 -11.13 13.81 -0.21
C TYR A 99 -9.64 13.55 -0.40
N LEU A 100 -9.16 13.52 -1.63
CA LEU A 100 -7.73 13.49 -1.92
C LEU A 100 -7.33 14.92 -2.32
N GLY A 101 -7.02 15.74 -1.32
CA GLY A 101 -6.59 17.11 -1.48
C GLY A 101 -5.41 17.42 -0.56
N SER A 102 -4.43 18.17 -1.08
CA SER A 102 -3.26 18.62 -0.33
C SER A 102 -3.11 20.13 -0.50
N PHE A 103 -2.84 20.87 0.58
CA PHE A 103 -2.71 22.33 0.55
C PHE A 103 -1.43 22.77 1.26
N GLU A 104 -0.64 23.63 0.63
CA GLU A 104 0.52 24.23 1.31
C GLU A 104 0.03 25.41 2.16
N SER A 105 0.39 25.44 3.45
CA SER A 105 0.30 26.70 4.19
C SER A 105 1.55 27.53 3.92
N GLU A 106 1.38 28.86 3.90
CA GLU A 106 2.52 29.75 4.02
C GLU A 106 3.22 29.52 5.38
N PRO A 107 4.57 29.59 5.42
CA PRO A 107 5.33 29.32 6.64
C PRO A 107 4.86 30.23 7.79
N VAL A 108 4.34 29.62 8.86
CA VAL A 108 3.93 30.35 10.08
C VAL A 108 5.19 30.67 10.88
N PHE A 109 5.59 31.94 10.89
CA PHE A 109 6.65 32.47 11.75
C PHE A 109 6.36 32.15 13.23
N PRO A 110 7.36 31.79 14.06
CA PRO A 110 8.78 32.14 13.91
C PRO A 110 9.73 30.94 13.70
N ALA A 111 9.29 29.83 13.12
CA ALA A 111 10.19 28.72 12.77
C ALA A 111 10.27 28.55 11.25
N ASN A 112 11.48 28.46 10.69
CA ASN A 112 11.77 28.07 9.30
C ASN A 112 11.26 26.66 8.90
N LYS A 113 10.30 26.09 9.64
CA LYS A 113 9.62 24.85 9.28
C LYS A 113 8.41 25.20 8.43
N ARG A 114 8.49 24.87 7.14
CA ARG A 114 7.30 24.79 6.30
C ARG A 114 6.44 23.66 6.84
N LEU A 115 5.26 24.00 7.35
CA LEU A 115 4.27 23.01 7.72
C LEU A 115 3.40 22.74 6.49
N CYS A 116 3.60 21.57 5.91
CA CYS A 116 2.76 21.10 4.82
C CYS A 116 1.53 20.42 5.40
N PHE A 117 0.35 20.74 4.89
CA PHE A 117 -0.91 20.21 5.39
C PHE A 117 -1.69 19.46 4.30
N HIS A 118 -2.35 18.39 4.68
CA HIS A 118 -3.48 17.90 3.90
C HIS A 118 -4.74 18.50 4.49
N ALA A 119 -5.59 19.10 3.66
CA ALA A 119 -6.92 19.57 4.06
C ALA A 119 -7.92 19.00 3.07
N PHE A 120 -9.12 18.73 3.57
CA PHE A 120 -10.11 17.96 2.82
C PHE A 120 -11.41 18.74 2.76
N GLU A 121 -12.09 18.65 1.62
CA GLU A 121 -13.37 19.35 1.41
C GLU A 121 -14.39 18.95 2.48
N ARG A 122 -15.39 19.80 2.72
CA ARG A 122 -16.42 19.51 3.73
C ARG A 122 -17.33 18.40 3.21
N PHE A 123 -17.40 17.30 3.93
CA PHE A 123 -18.53 16.38 3.83
C PHE A 123 -18.80 15.72 5.15
N GLY A 124 -20.09 15.74 5.48
CA GLY A 124 -20.60 15.02 6.62
C GLY A 124 -20.01 15.47 7.95
N GLN A 125 -20.32 14.69 8.96
CA GLN A 125 -19.77 14.80 10.29
C GLN A 125 -18.73 13.69 10.48
N PRO A 126 -17.66 13.90 11.28
CA PRO A 126 -16.83 12.80 11.73
C PRO A 126 -17.69 11.76 12.45
N LEU A 127 -17.35 10.49 12.30
CA LEU A 127 -18.10 9.37 12.88
C LEU A 127 -18.30 9.53 14.40
N GLU A 128 -17.32 10.09 15.12
CA GLU A 128 -17.43 10.36 16.57
C GLU A 128 -18.53 11.39 16.91
N GLN A 129 -18.91 12.25 15.96
CA GLN A 129 -19.87 13.35 16.10
C GLN A 129 -21.13 13.13 15.26
N PHE A 130 -21.26 11.99 14.58
CA PHE A 130 -22.39 11.75 13.70
C PHE A 130 -23.68 11.64 14.50
N ASP A 131 -24.59 12.59 14.31
CA ASP A 131 -25.85 12.72 15.04
C ASP A 131 -27.00 11.93 14.41
N GLY A 132 -26.82 11.43 13.18
CA GLY A 132 -27.79 10.61 12.48
C GLY A 132 -27.89 9.17 12.99
N TRP A 133 -27.14 8.81 14.04
CA TRP A 133 -27.35 7.53 14.71
C TRP A 133 -28.65 7.55 15.52
N PRO A 134 -29.46 6.49 15.44
CA PRO A 134 -30.71 6.40 16.18
C PRO A 134 -30.41 6.37 17.68
N ARG A 135 -31.16 7.14 18.47
CA ARG A 135 -31.01 7.11 19.93
C ARG A 135 -31.61 5.81 20.47
N PRO A 136 -31.25 5.38 21.70
CA PRO A 136 -31.90 4.24 22.33
C PRO A 136 -33.43 4.44 22.36
N GLY A 137 -34.16 3.56 21.67
CA GLY A 137 -35.62 3.62 21.52
C GLY A 137 -36.11 4.16 20.17
N ASP A 138 -35.26 4.83 19.39
CA ASP A 138 -35.58 5.21 18.01
C ASP A 138 -35.50 4.00 17.07
N ALA A 139 -36.20 4.09 15.95
CA ALA A 139 -36.07 3.08 14.89
C ALA A 139 -34.63 3.04 14.36
N PRO A 140 -34.02 1.85 14.17
CA PRO A 140 -32.68 1.75 13.62
C PRO A 140 -32.61 2.33 12.20
N LEU A 141 -31.42 2.81 11.80
CA LEU A 141 -31.19 3.16 10.39
C LEU A 141 -31.54 1.96 9.50
N PRO A 142 -32.15 2.20 8.31
CA PRO A 142 -32.45 1.13 7.38
C PRO A 142 -31.22 0.30 7.03
N ASP A 143 -31.39 -1.02 6.93
CA ASP A 143 -30.32 -1.97 6.60
C ASP A 143 -29.57 -1.54 5.31
N ALA A 144 -30.30 -1.03 4.31
CA ALA A 144 -29.73 -0.54 3.06
C ALA A 144 -28.78 0.67 3.24
N GLU A 145 -29.11 1.62 4.13
CA GLU A 145 -28.23 2.76 4.41
C GLU A 145 -26.95 2.28 5.12
N ARG A 146 -27.07 1.39 6.12
CA ARG A 146 -25.91 0.82 6.82
C ARG A 146 -25.00 0.03 5.88
N LEU A 147 -25.58 -0.84 5.03
CA LEU A 147 -24.82 -1.60 4.05
C LEU A 147 -24.16 -0.68 3.01
N GLY A 148 -24.78 0.45 2.66
CA GLY A 148 -24.17 1.49 1.83
C GLY A 148 -22.91 2.10 2.46
N LEU A 149 -22.98 2.44 3.76
CA LEU A 149 -21.81 2.94 4.50
C LEU A 149 -20.68 1.90 4.59
N ILE A 150 -21.03 0.65 4.85
CA ILE A 150 -20.06 -0.47 4.89
C ILE A 150 -19.40 -0.65 3.52
N ARG A 151 -20.17 -0.58 2.44
CA ARG A 151 -19.63 -0.66 1.08
C ARG A 151 -18.62 0.46 0.83
N ASP A 152 -19.00 1.70 1.10
CA ASP A 152 -18.14 2.87 0.90
C ASP A 152 -16.80 2.73 1.66
N LEU A 153 -16.84 2.25 2.90
CA LEU A 153 -15.65 1.98 3.72
C LEU A 153 -14.74 0.92 3.07
N LEU A 154 -15.31 -0.23 2.70
CA LEU A 154 -14.54 -1.34 2.14
C LEU A 154 -13.99 -1.01 0.76
N ASP A 155 -14.76 -0.34 -0.10
CA ASP A 155 -14.32 0.09 -1.42
C ASP A 155 -13.14 1.05 -1.30
N ALA A 156 -13.19 2.04 -0.40
CA ALA A 156 -12.11 3.00 -0.18
C ALA A 156 -10.80 2.32 0.27
N ILE A 157 -10.84 1.51 1.33
CA ILE A 157 -9.61 0.90 1.88
C ILE A 157 -9.07 -0.19 0.95
N ARG A 158 -9.95 -0.98 0.31
CA ARG A 158 -9.53 -1.96 -0.70
C ARG A 158 -8.82 -1.28 -1.87
N HIS A 159 -9.30 -0.12 -2.31
CA HIS A 159 -8.64 0.64 -3.38
C HIS A 159 -7.23 1.07 -2.96
N LEU A 160 -7.07 1.64 -1.76
CA LEU A 160 -5.76 1.98 -1.21
C LEU A 160 -4.82 0.76 -1.15
N HIS A 161 -5.28 -0.36 -0.59
CA HIS A 161 -4.50 -1.60 -0.51
C HIS A 161 -4.11 -2.14 -1.89
N SER A 162 -5.00 -2.04 -2.88
CA SER A 162 -4.71 -2.46 -4.27
C SER A 162 -3.62 -1.63 -4.95
N ARG A 163 -3.41 -0.40 -4.48
CA ARG A 163 -2.32 0.49 -4.91
C ARG A 163 -1.06 0.34 -4.06
N GLY A 164 -1.07 -0.55 -3.07
CA GLY A 164 0.06 -0.74 -2.18
C GLY A 164 0.13 0.27 -1.03
N ILE A 165 -0.95 1.02 -0.76
CA ILE A 165 -0.95 2.13 0.20
C ILE A 165 -1.74 1.73 1.45
N PRO A 166 -1.12 1.59 2.64
CA PRO A 166 -1.86 1.39 3.88
C PRO A 166 -2.38 2.73 4.41
N HIS A 167 -3.54 2.82 5.05
CA HIS A 167 -4.03 4.09 5.57
C HIS A 167 -3.41 4.43 6.94
N LEU A 168 -3.40 3.48 7.89
CA LEU A 168 -2.79 3.52 9.23
C LEU A 168 -3.31 4.58 10.21
N CYS A 169 -4.26 5.40 9.77
CA CYS A 169 -4.95 6.38 10.61
C CYS A 169 -6.48 6.21 10.55
N ILE A 170 -6.97 4.99 10.29
CA ILE A 170 -8.42 4.72 10.26
C ILE A 170 -8.95 4.79 11.70
N ASN A 171 -9.80 5.78 11.95
CA ASN A 171 -10.50 6.02 13.20
C ASN A 171 -11.77 6.84 12.97
N ASP A 172 -12.53 7.08 14.02
CA ASP A 172 -13.75 7.89 14.03
C ASP A 172 -13.61 9.36 13.58
N LYS A 173 -12.41 9.92 13.55
CA LYS A 173 -12.14 11.29 13.07
C LYS A 173 -11.84 11.32 11.57
N SER A 174 -11.23 10.25 11.07
CA SER A 174 -10.89 10.05 9.65
C SER A 174 -12.10 9.59 8.83
N VAL A 175 -13.12 9.02 9.46
CA VAL A 175 -14.34 8.56 8.79
C VAL A 175 -15.40 9.65 8.87
N ARG A 176 -15.95 10.04 7.71
CA ARG A 176 -17.01 11.05 7.61
C ARG A 176 -18.29 10.43 7.08
N ILE A 177 -19.42 10.78 7.67
CA ILE A 177 -20.74 10.34 7.25
C ILE A 177 -21.63 11.56 6.97
N GLY A 178 -22.29 11.57 5.83
CA GLY A 178 -23.18 12.67 5.45
C GLY A 178 -24.05 12.35 4.25
N ARG A 179 -24.83 13.32 3.81
CA ARG A 179 -25.59 13.29 2.55
C ARG A 179 -25.07 14.42 1.67
N VAL A 180 -25.06 14.20 0.35
CA VAL A 180 -24.74 15.27 -0.61
C VAL A 180 -25.93 16.22 -0.72
N SER A 181 -27.13 15.66 -0.93
CA SER A 181 -28.44 16.33 -0.82
C SER A 181 -29.29 15.65 0.26
N PRO A 182 -30.25 16.34 0.91
CA PRO A 182 -31.12 15.73 1.92
C PRO A 182 -31.84 14.45 1.47
N SER A 183 -32.18 14.36 0.18
CA SER A 183 -32.82 13.19 -0.44
C SER A 183 -31.87 12.02 -0.70
N ASP A 184 -30.56 12.26 -0.69
CA ASP A 184 -29.57 11.25 -1.05
C ASP A 184 -29.37 10.26 0.10
N PRO A 185 -29.00 9.00 -0.19
CA PRO A 185 -28.60 8.07 0.84
C PRO A 185 -27.38 8.60 1.61
N LEU A 186 -27.25 8.16 2.87
CA LEU A 186 -26.03 8.40 3.63
C LEU A 186 -24.83 7.79 2.90
N ARG A 187 -23.75 8.56 2.80
CA ARG A 187 -22.47 8.12 2.23
C ARG A 187 -21.37 8.23 3.26
N LEU A 188 -20.40 7.33 3.16
CA LEU A 188 -19.19 7.33 3.97
C LEU A 188 -18.00 7.76 3.13
N ARG A 189 -17.16 8.63 3.70
CA ARG A 189 -15.91 9.08 3.09
C ARG A 189 -14.75 8.90 4.06
N ILE A 190 -13.60 8.49 3.52
CA ILE A 190 -12.34 8.40 4.26
C ILE A 190 -11.52 9.65 3.96
N VAL A 191 -11.08 10.31 5.02
CA VAL A 191 -10.37 11.59 4.96
C VAL A 191 -8.87 11.33 5.07
N GLY A 192 -8.16 11.69 4.00
CA GLY A 192 -6.71 11.51 3.88
C GLY A 192 -6.27 10.12 3.46
N ALA A 193 -4.96 9.97 3.27
CA ALA A 193 -4.29 8.69 3.07
C ALA A 193 -3.55 8.20 4.33
N GLY A 194 -3.79 8.88 5.47
CA GLY A 194 -3.12 8.66 6.73
C GLY A 194 -1.59 8.68 6.62
N ALA A 195 -0.90 7.64 7.10
CA ALA A 195 0.57 7.59 7.17
C ALA A 195 1.22 6.64 6.15
N GLY A 196 0.44 5.99 5.27
CA GLY A 196 0.97 5.01 4.32
C GLY A 196 1.90 5.53 3.26
N PRO A 197 1.56 6.64 2.56
CA PRO A 197 2.43 7.20 1.54
C PRO A 197 3.85 7.48 2.06
N SER A 198 3.95 8.07 3.26
CA SER A 198 5.21 8.29 3.98
C SER A 198 6.01 7.01 4.26
N LEU A 199 5.34 5.89 4.57
CA LEU A 199 6.00 4.60 4.88
C LEU A 199 6.44 3.84 3.64
N ASN A 200 5.73 3.98 2.53
CA ASN A 200 6.16 3.41 1.25
C ASN A 200 7.42 4.11 0.72
N ALA A 201 7.53 5.43 0.95
CA ALA A 201 8.64 6.22 0.47
C ALA A 201 9.96 5.96 1.22
N ALA A 202 9.91 5.54 2.49
CA ALA A 202 11.10 5.29 3.28
C ALA A 202 10.86 4.23 4.36
N ASN A 203 11.77 3.25 4.48
CA ASN A 203 11.85 2.27 5.58
C ASN A 203 12.12 2.96 6.94
N ARG A 204 11.19 3.79 7.39
CA ARG A 204 11.27 4.58 8.62
C ARG A 204 10.39 3.92 9.68
N THR A 205 10.83 4.02 10.93
CA THR A 205 9.97 3.76 12.08
C THR A 205 8.89 4.84 12.12
N PHE A 206 7.62 4.43 12.13
CA PHE A 206 6.52 5.34 12.35
C PHE A 206 5.99 5.21 13.77
N GLN A 207 5.55 6.33 14.33
CA GLN A 207 4.76 6.32 15.55
C GLN A 207 3.29 6.15 15.16
N VAL A 208 2.64 5.15 15.75
CA VAL A 208 1.22 4.95 15.53
C VAL A 208 0.45 6.12 16.17
N PRO A 209 -0.52 6.72 15.47
CA PRO A 209 -1.35 7.79 16.03
C PRO A 209 -1.97 7.37 17.36
N ARG A 210 -2.15 8.33 18.29
CA ARG A 210 -2.69 8.10 19.65
C ARG A 210 -4.19 7.80 19.69
N SER A 211 -4.71 7.00 18.75
CA SER A 211 -6.08 6.52 18.76
C SER A 211 -6.10 5.04 19.17
N TRP A 212 -5.85 4.81 20.46
CA TRP A 212 -5.62 3.47 21.01
C TRP A 212 -6.79 2.51 20.76
N ALA A 213 -8.03 3.03 20.73
CA ALA A 213 -9.24 2.24 20.52
C ALA A 213 -9.37 1.66 19.09
N TYR A 214 -8.53 2.08 18.15
CA TYR A 214 -8.48 1.55 16.77
C TYR A 214 -7.14 0.86 16.50
N THR A 215 -6.24 0.87 17.48
CA THR A 215 -4.91 0.33 17.36
C THR A 215 -4.96 -1.18 17.62
N PRO A 216 -4.35 -2.01 16.76
CA PRO A 216 -4.37 -3.45 16.94
C PRO A 216 -3.46 -3.92 18.10
N PRO A 217 -3.74 -5.10 18.69
CA PRO A 217 -3.08 -5.57 19.91
C PRO A 217 -1.55 -5.68 19.80
N GLU A 218 -1.01 -6.02 18.63
CA GLU A 218 0.43 -6.14 18.39
C GLU A 218 1.17 -4.79 18.49
N VAL A 219 0.49 -3.68 18.23
CA VAL A 219 1.06 -2.33 18.45
C VAL A 219 0.89 -1.95 19.92
N LEU A 220 -0.25 -2.30 20.52
CA LEU A 220 -0.52 -2.05 21.93
C LEU A 220 0.39 -2.85 22.86
N SER A 221 1.06 -3.91 22.43
CA SER A 221 2.07 -4.60 23.24
C SER A 221 3.43 -3.89 23.23
N GLY A 222 3.62 -2.87 22.37
CA GLY A 222 4.83 -2.05 22.31
C GLY A 222 5.88 -2.64 21.39
N LEU A 223 5.47 -3.59 20.54
CA LEU A 223 6.33 -4.08 19.48
C LEU A 223 6.54 -2.96 18.46
N ILE A 224 7.80 -2.79 18.07
CA ILE A 224 8.15 -1.94 16.94
C ILE A 224 7.72 -2.68 15.70
N VAL A 225 6.64 -2.22 15.06
CA VAL A 225 6.21 -2.75 13.77
C VAL A 225 7.22 -2.29 12.73
N GLN A 226 8.04 -3.22 12.23
CA GLN A 226 8.85 -2.97 11.04
C GLN A 226 7.91 -2.83 9.84
N SER A 227 8.25 -1.94 8.91
CA SER A 227 7.47 -1.61 7.71
C SER A 227 7.37 -2.79 6.75
N ASN A 228 6.55 -3.78 7.10
CA ASN A 228 6.13 -4.87 6.24
C ASN A 228 4.70 -4.57 5.78
N LEU A 229 4.51 -4.40 4.47
CA LEU A 229 3.25 -3.95 3.88
C LEU A 229 2.05 -4.86 4.27
N PRO A 230 2.14 -6.20 4.17
CA PRO A 230 1.16 -7.12 4.74
C PRO A 230 0.77 -6.84 6.21
N ALA A 231 1.74 -6.54 7.08
CA ALA A 231 1.46 -6.23 8.48
C ALA A 231 0.72 -4.88 8.60
N LEU A 232 1.12 -3.87 7.82
CA LEU A 232 0.46 -2.57 7.76
C LEU A 232 -1.00 -2.70 7.26
N PHE A 233 -1.24 -3.54 6.26
CA PHE A 233 -2.60 -3.87 5.81
C PHE A 233 -3.41 -4.60 6.88
N ALA A 234 -2.80 -5.51 7.64
CA ALA A 234 -3.46 -6.16 8.76
C ALA A 234 -3.81 -5.18 9.89
N MET A 235 -3.05 -4.08 10.06
CA MET A 235 -3.39 -3.00 10.98
C MET A 235 -4.61 -2.21 10.49
N ASP A 236 -4.67 -1.88 9.20
CA ASP A 236 -5.86 -1.26 8.60
C ASP A 236 -7.08 -2.16 8.72
N THR A 237 -6.92 -3.46 8.45
CA THR A 237 -7.99 -4.44 8.57
C THR A 237 -8.61 -4.42 9.97
N TRP A 238 -7.78 -4.36 11.02
CA TRP A 238 -8.26 -4.27 12.40
C TRP A 238 -9.06 -2.97 12.64
N ALA A 239 -8.53 -1.84 12.19
CA ALA A 239 -9.17 -0.56 12.36
C ALA A 239 -10.50 -0.48 11.58
N VAL A 240 -10.55 -1.04 10.37
CA VAL A 240 -11.78 -1.22 9.58
C VAL A 240 -12.77 -2.11 10.32
N GLY A 241 -12.35 -3.24 10.89
CA GLY A 241 -13.23 -4.09 11.71
C GLY A 241 -13.83 -3.36 12.91
N THR A 242 -13.06 -2.45 13.52
CA THR A 242 -13.52 -1.60 14.62
C THR A 242 -14.57 -0.58 14.16
N VAL A 243 -14.32 0.12 13.04
CA VAL A 243 -15.29 1.06 12.44
C VAL A 243 -16.54 0.32 11.93
N LEU A 244 -16.38 -0.86 11.36
CA LEU A 244 -17.47 -1.72 10.90
C LEU A 244 -18.40 -2.06 12.06
N ALA A 245 -17.85 -2.44 13.22
CA ALA A 245 -18.64 -2.70 14.42
C ALA A 245 -19.39 -1.45 14.91
N MET A 246 -18.81 -0.25 14.77
CA MET A 246 -19.50 1.01 15.09
C MET A 246 -20.70 1.26 14.16
N ILE A 247 -20.53 1.06 12.84
CA ILE A 247 -21.60 1.22 11.85
C ILE A 247 -22.71 0.20 12.08
N VAL A 248 -22.35 -1.07 12.35
CA VAL A 248 -23.30 -2.14 12.69
C VAL A 248 -24.10 -1.76 13.93
N ALA A 249 -23.44 -1.33 15.00
CA ALA A 249 -24.09 -0.95 16.25
C ALA A 249 -24.91 0.35 16.15
N GLY A 250 -24.66 1.16 15.10
CA GLY A 250 -25.13 2.53 15.02
C GLY A 250 -24.61 3.42 16.15
N ARG A 251 -23.30 3.41 16.40
CA ARG A 251 -22.68 4.13 17.53
C ARG A 251 -21.50 4.99 17.08
N SER A 252 -21.31 6.12 17.76
CA SER A 252 -20.17 7.03 17.54
C SER A 252 -18.92 6.70 18.36
N VAL A 253 -19.00 5.73 19.28
CA VAL A 253 -17.89 5.37 20.18
C VAL A 253 -17.34 4.01 19.78
N SER A 254 -16.01 3.90 19.63
CA SER A 254 -15.36 2.63 19.35
C SER A 254 -15.78 1.58 20.38
N PRO A 255 -16.14 0.36 19.97
CA PRO A 255 -16.38 -0.71 20.92
C PRO A 255 -15.16 -0.89 21.82
N GLN A 256 -13.93 -0.75 21.31
CA GLN A 256 -12.68 -1.02 22.04
C GLN A 256 -12.31 0.07 23.05
N ALA A 257 -13.02 1.21 23.07
CA ALA A 257 -12.74 2.29 24.01
C ALA A 257 -12.88 1.79 25.46
N ALA A 258 -11.86 2.03 26.28
CA ALA A 258 -11.82 1.66 27.68
C ALA A 258 -11.04 2.70 28.47
N ARG A 259 -11.50 3.01 29.69
CA ARG A 259 -10.81 3.94 30.59
C ARG A 259 -9.94 3.17 31.57
N ALA A 260 -8.83 3.78 31.99
CA ALA A 260 -7.93 3.21 32.98
C ALA A 260 -8.64 3.02 34.33
N GLU A 261 -8.70 1.78 34.81
CA GLU A 261 -9.24 1.42 36.11
C GLU A 261 -8.12 0.92 37.04
N TRP A 262 -7.69 1.79 37.95
CA TRP A 262 -6.61 1.52 38.93
C TRP A 262 -6.85 0.26 39.78
N PHE A 263 -8.09 0.00 40.22
CA PHE A 263 -8.44 -1.20 40.99
C PHE A 263 -8.35 -2.51 40.19
N ARG A 264 -8.32 -2.42 38.85
CA ARG A 264 -8.05 -3.55 37.94
C ARG A 264 -6.58 -3.59 37.47
N LEU A 265 -5.69 -2.82 38.11
CA LEU A 265 -4.27 -2.69 37.75
C LEU A 265 -4.05 -2.13 36.33
N GLN A 266 -5.00 -1.34 35.81
CA GLN A 266 -4.89 -0.68 34.51
C GLN A 266 -4.45 0.76 34.73
N PHE A 267 -3.15 1.03 34.56
CA PHE A 267 -2.55 2.35 34.89
C PHE A 267 -2.65 3.37 33.75
N ASN A 268 -3.07 2.98 32.56
CA ASN A 268 -3.26 3.87 31.41
C ASN A 268 -4.32 3.30 30.45
N GLU A 269 -4.78 4.14 29.53
CA GLU A 269 -5.81 3.80 28.54
C GLU A 269 -5.41 2.58 27.69
N ARG A 270 -4.16 2.52 27.26
CA ARG A 270 -3.60 1.40 26.50
C ARG A 270 -3.73 0.06 27.25
N ALA A 271 -3.46 0.02 28.54
CA ALA A 271 -3.62 -1.18 29.37
C ALA A 271 -5.09 -1.57 29.54
N ALA A 272 -5.98 -0.59 29.69
CA ALA A 272 -7.43 -0.84 29.77
C ALA A 272 -7.98 -1.42 28.46
N ILE A 273 -7.55 -0.88 27.32
CA ILE A 273 -7.93 -1.36 25.99
C ILE A 273 -7.41 -2.78 25.80
N LEU A 274 -6.14 -3.07 26.08
CA LEU A 274 -5.62 -4.44 26.00
C LEU A 274 -6.43 -5.44 26.84
N ALA A 275 -6.79 -5.08 28.08
CA ALA A 275 -7.63 -5.93 28.91
C ALA A 275 -9.03 -6.14 28.29
N ARG A 276 -9.62 -5.09 27.72
CA ARG A 276 -10.91 -5.14 27.01
C ARG A 276 -10.85 -6.02 25.75
N LEU A 277 -9.74 -5.97 25.00
CA LEU A 277 -9.52 -6.82 23.83
C LEU A 277 -9.43 -8.29 24.22
N SER A 278 -8.68 -8.61 25.28
CA SER A 278 -8.58 -9.98 25.78
C SER A 278 -9.94 -10.51 26.27
N GLU A 279 -10.67 -9.73 27.07
CA GLU A 279 -12.02 -10.08 27.54
C GLU A 279 -12.96 -10.37 26.36
N ARG A 280 -12.93 -9.53 25.32
CA ARG A 280 -13.75 -9.74 24.12
C ARG A 280 -13.34 -10.95 23.31
N ALA A 281 -12.05 -11.23 23.19
CA ALA A 281 -11.59 -12.41 22.49
C ALA A 281 -12.10 -13.70 23.18
N GLU A 282 -12.08 -13.71 24.51
CA GLU A 282 -12.62 -14.82 25.32
C GLU A 282 -14.15 -14.93 25.24
N ARG A 283 -14.84 -13.79 25.11
CA ARG A 283 -16.32 -13.70 25.11
C ARG A 283 -16.87 -13.18 23.78
N MET A 284 -16.28 -13.61 22.68
CA MET A 284 -16.60 -13.11 21.34
C MET A 284 -18.09 -13.29 21.02
N ASN A 285 -18.67 -14.44 21.37
CA ASN A 285 -20.07 -14.73 21.13
C ASN A 285 -21.01 -13.78 21.89
N ASP A 286 -20.75 -13.55 23.18
CA ASP A 286 -21.55 -12.62 23.99
C ASP A 286 -21.48 -11.20 23.41
N TRP A 287 -20.28 -10.77 23.01
CA TRP A 287 -20.10 -9.46 22.39
C TRP A 287 -20.85 -9.34 21.05
N LEU A 288 -20.89 -10.38 20.22
CA LEU A 288 -21.66 -10.38 18.98
C LEU A 288 -23.17 -10.33 19.24
N ILE A 289 -23.67 -11.01 20.28
CA ILE A 289 -25.08 -10.93 20.69
C ILE A 289 -25.42 -9.51 21.17
N GLU A 290 -24.56 -8.90 22.00
CA GLU A 290 -24.74 -7.51 22.43
C GLU A 290 -24.72 -6.53 21.25
N LEU A 291 -23.82 -6.77 20.28
CA LEU A 291 -23.68 -5.96 19.08
C LEU A 291 -24.92 -6.09 18.18
N ASP A 292 -25.42 -7.30 17.98
CA ASP A 292 -26.63 -7.56 17.20
C ASP A 292 -27.88 -6.96 17.86
N ALA A 293 -28.04 -7.14 19.17
CA ALA A 293 -29.12 -6.55 19.95
C ALA A 293 -29.12 -5.02 19.84
N ALA A 294 -27.95 -4.39 19.98
CA ALA A 294 -27.79 -2.95 19.80
C ALA A 294 -28.13 -2.47 18.38
N SER A 295 -27.89 -3.32 17.38
CA SER A 295 -28.16 -3.02 15.98
C SER A 295 -29.63 -3.24 15.57
N GLY A 296 -30.47 -3.80 16.45
CA GLY A 296 -31.83 -4.22 16.11
C GLY A 296 -31.87 -5.47 15.22
N GLY A 297 -30.96 -6.41 15.42
CA GLY A 297 -30.86 -7.66 14.64
C GLY A 297 -30.16 -7.54 13.29
N PHE A 298 -29.60 -6.36 12.97
CA PHE A 298 -28.98 -6.10 11.67
C PHE A 298 -27.79 -7.00 11.39
N LEU A 299 -26.97 -7.29 12.41
CA LEU A 299 -25.77 -8.09 12.26
C LEU A 299 -26.10 -9.53 11.84
N PHE A 300 -27.00 -10.21 12.54
CA PHE A 300 -27.33 -11.60 12.27
C PHE A 300 -28.22 -11.80 11.03
N ARG A 301 -29.02 -10.78 10.65
CA ARG A 301 -29.69 -10.78 9.32
C ARG A 301 -28.70 -10.79 8.16
N ASN A 302 -27.48 -10.30 8.39
CA ASN A 302 -26.42 -10.20 7.40
C ASN A 302 -25.24 -11.10 7.79
N GLY A 303 -25.47 -12.42 7.85
CA GLY A 303 -24.49 -13.42 8.30
C GLY A 303 -23.03 -13.22 7.83
N PRO A 304 -22.75 -12.89 6.56
CA PRO A 304 -21.40 -12.59 6.10
C PRO A 304 -20.67 -11.43 6.83
N LEU A 305 -21.42 -10.48 7.43
CA LEU A 305 -20.85 -9.43 8.29
C LEU A 305 -20.30 -10.00 9.60
N VAL A 306 -20.94 -11.03 10.16
CA VAL A 306 -20.47 -11.70 11.40
C VAL A 306 -19.10 -12.32 11.17
N GLU A 307 -18.99 -13.13 10.12
CA GLU A 307 -17.73 -13.76 9.73
C GLU A 307 -16.66 -12.70 9.44
N SER A 308 -17.03 -11.63 8.74
CA SER A 308 -16.10 -10.57 8.41
C SER A 308 -15.57 -9.83 9.63
N LEU A 309 -16.44 -9.51 10.60
CA LEU A 309 -16.05 -8.88 11.86
C LEU A 309 -15.10 -9.77 12.68
N ILE A 310 -15.44 -11.05 12.84
CA ILE A 310 -14.63 -12.01 13.59
C ILE A 310 -13.24 -12.11 12.98
N THR A 311 -13.16 -12.29 11.66
CA THR A 311 -11.89 -12.49 10.96
C THR A 311 -11.06 -11.21 10.90
N MET A 312 -11.65 -10.02 10.76
CA MET A 312 -10.91 -8.75 10.83
C MET A 312 -10.35 -8.46 12.22
N LEU A 313 -11.07 -8.85 13.27
CA LEU A 313 -10.74 -8.57 14.67
C LEU A 313 -10.01 -9.73 15.36
N LYS A 314 -9.40 -10.63 14.59
CA LYS A 314 -8.50 -11.65 15.16
C LYS A 314 -7.27 -11.00 15.79
N LEU A 315 -6.88 -11.49 16.97
CA LEU A 315 -5.72 -10.96 17.70
C LEU A 315 -4.42 -11.15 16.90
N ALA A 316 -4.25 -12.33 16.30
CA ALA A 316 -3.11 -12.64 15.46
C ALA A 316 -3.23 -11.96 14.08
N PRO A 317 -2.31 -11.07 13.68
CA PRO A 317 -2.42 -10.31 12.43
C PRO A 317 -2.44 -11.20 11.18
N GLN A 318 -1.69 -12.30 11.17
CA GLN A 318 -1.62 -13.25 10.05
C GLN A 318 -2.91 -14.05 9.83
N GLU A 319 -3.77 -14.12 10.84
CA GLU A 319 -5.07 -14.79 10.71
C GLU A 319 -6.17 -13.83 10.25
N ARG A 320 -5.88 -12.53 10.20
CA ARG A 320 -6.86 -11.55 9.76
C ARG A 320 -7.09 -11.68 8.28
N GLN A 321 -8.35 -11.60 7.88
CA GLN A 321 -8.67 -11.55 6.47
C GLN A 321 -8.16 -10.25 5.83
N THR A 322 -7.76 -10.31 4.56
CA THR A 322 -7.42 -9.13 3.77
C THR A 322 -8.68 -8.32 3.44
N MET A 323 -8.52 -7.02 3.13
CA MET A 323 -9.65 -6.19 2.63
C MET A 323 -10.30 -6.75 1.37
N ARG A 324 -9.51 -7.44 0.52
CA ARG A 324 -10.04 -8.12 -0.68
C ARG A 324 -10.93 -9.30 -0.31
N GLN A 325 -10.53 -10.12 0.66
CA GLN A 325 -11.33 -11.24 1.15
C GLN A 325 -12.64 -10.74 1.79
N ALA A 326 -12.55 -9.74 2.67
CA ALA A 326 -13.71 -9.12 3.28
C ALA A 326 -14.71 -8.58 2.27
N TRP A 327 -14.22 -7.82 1.28
CA TRP A 327 -15.08 -7.27 0.24
C TRP A 327 -15.77 -8.36 -0.57
N ARG A 328 -15.06 -9.45 -0.90
CA ARG A 328 -15.65 -10.60 -1.63
C ARG A 328 -16.70 -11.32 -0.80
N ALA A 329 -16.44 -11.56 0.49
CA ALA A 329 -17.39 -12.18 1.40
C ALA A 329 -18.69 -11.37 1.51
N LEU A 330 -18.59 -10.04 1.44
CA LEU A 330 -19.72 -9.12 1.58
C LEU A 330 -20.37 -8.74 0.25
N ALA A 331 -19.76 -9.04 -0.91
CA ALA A 331 -20.24 -8.59 -2.21
C ALA A 331 -21.70 -8.99 -2.52
N GLY A 332 -22.17 -10.13 -1.98
CA GLY A 332 -23.54 -10.60 -2.16
C GLY A 332 -24.61 -9.87 -1.32
N VAL A 333 -24.20 -9.19 -0.24
CA VAL A 333 -25.12 -8.46 0.65
C VAL A 333 -25.02 -6.94 0.49
N LEU A 334 -23.88 -6.44 -0.03
CA LEU A 334 -23.69 -5.01 -0.24
C LEU A 334 -24.56 -4.51 -1.41
N PRO A 335 -25.24 -3.36 -1.27
CA PRO A 335 -26.00 -2.77 -2.38
C PRO A 335 -25.05 -2.48 -3.54
N PRO A 336 -25.50 -2.50 -4.81
CA PRO A 336 -24.66 -2.13 -5.94
C PRO A 336 -24.07 -0.74 -5.76
N ALA A 337 -22.88 -0.50 -6.31
CA ALA A 337 -22.29 0.84 -6.27
C ALA A 337 -23.26 1.80 -6.94
N PRO A 338 -23.54 2.97 -6.33
CA PRO A 338 -24.33 3.98 -6.99
C PRO A 338 -23.66 4.33 -8.33
N PRO A 339 -24.44 4.57 -9.40
CA PRO A 339 -23.87 5.00 -10.66
C PRO A 339 -23.06 6.27 -10.41
N ARG A 340 -21.80 6.24 -10.82
CA ARG A 340 -20.93 7.41 -10.69
C ARG A 340 -21.56 8.56 -11.46
N GLN A 341 -21.92 9.62 -10.75
CA GLN A 341 -22.24 10.86 -11.42
C GLN A 341 -20.97 11.30 -12.16
N PRO A 342 -21.06 11.61 -13.46
CA PRO A 342 -19.93 12.18 -14.18
C PRO A 342 -19.52 13.42 -13.41
N GLN A 343 -18.37 13.39 -12.74
CA GLN A 343 -17.84 14.57 -12.09
C GLN A 343 -17.70 15.60 -13.19
N SER A 344 -18.50 16.67 -13.12
CA SER A 344 -18.34 17.83 -13.99
C SER A 344 -16.94 18.35 -13.70
N ARG A 345 -15.99 17.97 -14.57
CA ARG A 345 -14.59 18.34 -14.47
C ARG A 345 -14.57 19.85 -14.21
N PRO A 346 -14.08 20.33 -13.06
CA PRO A 346 -13.99 21.76 -12.83
C PRO A 346 -13.26 22.36 -14.03
N PRO A 347 -13.78 23.46 -14.61
CA PRO A 347 -13.24 24.02 -15.84
C PRO A 347 -11.73 24.16 -15.67
N GLU A 348 -10.98 23.47 -16.51
CA GLU A 348 -9.53 23.46 -16.46
C GLU A 348 -9.10 24.94 -16.51
N PRO A 349 -8.36 25.44 -15.50
CA PRO A 349 -8.02 26.86 -15.46
C PRO A 349 -7.28 27.17 -16.75
N SER A 350 -7.92 28.01 -17.60
CA SER A 350 -7.38 28.40 -18.89
C SER A 350 -5.98 28.96 -18.65
N LEU A 351 -4.95 28.17 -18.96
CA LEU A 351 -3.59 28.68 -18.94
C LEU A 351 -3.56 29.90 -19.86
N PRO A 352 -3.04 31.06 -19.41
CA PRO A 352 -2.98 32.25 -20.24
C PRO A 352 -2.28 31.86 -21.54
N THR A 353 -3.00 31.97 -22.65
CA THR A 353 -2.47 31.74 -23.99
C THR A 353 -1.27 32.66 -24.13
N GLN A 354 -0.05 32.11 -24.07
CA GLN A 354 1.14 32.87 -24.38
C GLN A 354 1.05 33.26 -25.84
N GLN A 355 0.64 34.50 -26.06
CA GLN A 355 0.62 35.14 -27.35
C GLN A 355 2.08 35.12 -27.86
N PRO A 356 2.38 34.49 -29.00
CA PRO A 356 3.74 34.49 -29.52
C PRO A 356 4.19 35.94 -29.72
N PRO A 357 5.44 36.28 -29.35
CA PRO A 357 5.92 37.65 -29.47
C PRO A 357 5.81 38.11 -30.92
N ALA A 358 5.16 39.26 -31.10
CA ALA A 358 4.99 39.90 -32.39
C ALA A 358 6.37 40.11 -33.04
N ALA A 359 6.52 39.60 -34.26
CA ALA A 359 7.68 39.82 -35.10
C ALA A 359 7.76 41.31 -35.47
N GLY A 360 8.52 42.07 -34.68
CA GLY A 360 8.90 43.45 -34.98
C GLY A 360 10.02 43.46 -36.02
N ALA A 361 9.67 43.90 -37.22
CA ALA A 361 10.59 44.19 -38.31
C ALA A 361 11.62 45.26 -37.91
N GLY A 362 12.90 44.94 -38.06
CA GLY A 362 14.01 45.86 -37.84
C GLY A 362 15.18 45.50 -38.74
N ALA A 363 15.13 45.94 -40.00
CA ALA A 363 16.23 45.86 -40.93
C ALA A 363 17.38 46.78 -40.50
N ARG A 364 18.62 46.27 -40.43
CA ARG A 364 19.83 47.04 -40.75
C ARG A 364 21.07 46.15 -40.95
N ALA A 365 21.62 46.30 -42.16
CA ALA A 365 23.01 46.28 -42.60
C ALA A 365 23.98 45.13 -42.21
N ARG A 366 24.46 44.46 -43.28
CA ARG A 366 25.69 43.64 -43.38
C ARG A 366 26.97 44.47 -43.11
N PRO A 367 28.09 43.82 -42.74
CA PRO A 367 29.10 43.37 -43.72
C PRO A 367 29.50 41.89 -43.48
N SER A 368 29.54 41.01 -44.49
CA SER A 368 30.58 40.78 -45.52
C SER A 368 31.88 40.11 -45.05
N ALA A 369 32.24 39.03 -45.76
CA ALA A 369 33.40 38.13 -45.69
C ALA A 369 33.39 37.12 -44.51
N ALA A 370 33.67 35.82 -44.67
CA ALA A 370 34.47 35.13 -45.67
C ALA A 370 33.98 33.68 -45.93
N GLN A 371 34.40 33.14 -47.07
CA GLN A 371 34.11 31.82 -47.61
C GLN A 371 34.83 30.68 -46.87
N ALA A 372 34.18 29.51 -46.81
CA ALA A 372 34.82 28.20 -46.68
C ALA A 372 34.02 27.14 -47.47
N PRO A 373 34.67 26.07 -47.99
CA PRO A 373 34.25 25.31 -49.17
C PRO A 373 33.32 24.10 -48.85
N PRO A 374 32.82 23.35 -49.86
CA PRO A 374 31.64 22.50 -49.73
C PRO A 374 31.98 21.11 -49.22
N SER A 375 31.13 20.59 -48.33
CA SER A 375 31.17 19.19 -47.90
C SER A 375 30.01 18.40 -48.54
N GLU A 376 30.38 17.24 -49.04
CA GLU A 376 29.66 16.22 -49.81
C GLU A 376 28.28 15.77 -49.27
N PRO A 377 27.44 15.16 -50.14
CA PRO A 377 26.11 14.70 -49.80
C PRO A 377 26.14 13.42 -48.95
N ARG A 378 25.51 13.46 -47.77
CA ARG A 378 25.21 12.25 -47.00
C ARG A 378 24.02 11.48 -47.61
N PRO A 379 24.07 10.14 -47.64
CA PRO A 379 23.02 9.30 -48.24
C PRO A 379 21.77 9.21 -47.36
N GLN A 380 20.61 9.16 -48.02
CA GLN A 380 19.30 8.87 -47.41
C GLN A 380 19.28 7.44 -46.83
N PRO A 381 18.72 7.22 -45.63
CA PRO A 381 18.40 5.88 -45.17
C PRO A 381 17.01 5.43 -45.68
N ALA A 382 16.96 4.16 -46.06
CA ALA A 382 15.82 3.40 -46.55
C ALA A 382 14.71 3.18 -45.48
N PRO A 383 13.51 2.68 -45.86
CA PRO A 383 12.28 2.89 -45.10
C PRO A 383 12.13 1.97 -43.88
N ALA A 384 11.38 2.49 -42.90
CA ALA A 384 11.11 1.95 -41.59
C ALA A 384 10.49 0.54 -41.59
N SER A 385 10.97 -0.31 -40.68
CA SER A 385 10.28 -1.53 -40.29
C SER A 385 9.10 -1.19 -39.37
N SER A 386 7.98 -1.87 -39.62
CA SER A 386 6.73 -1.78 -38.88
C SER A 386 6.91 -2.30 -37.44
N GLN A 387 7.01 -1.39 -36.46
CA GLN A 387 6.81 -1.71 -35.05
C GLN A 387 5.31 -1.64 -34.70
N PRO A 388 4.77 -2.59 -33.91
CA PRO A 388 3.41 -2.52 -33.41
C PRO A 388 3.26 -1.42 -32.33
N PRO A 389 2.03 -0.92 -32.09
CA PRO A 389 1.79 0.29 -31.31
C PRO A 389 2.21 0.11 -29.83
N SER A 390 2.98 1.07 -29.34
CA SER A 390 3.36 1.19 -27.93
C SER A 390 2.19 1.71 -27.09
N LEU A 391 1.81 0.96 -26.04
CA LEU A 391 0.91 1.41 -24.98
C LEU A 391 1.53 2.54 -24.13
N PRO A 392 0.72 3.43 -23.54
CA PRO A 392 1.21 4.60 -22.81
C PRO A 392 1.94 4.20 -21.52
N VAL A 393 3.12 4.79 -21.31
CA VAL A 393 4.06 4.47 -20.24
C VAL A 393 4.00 5.55 -19.16
N SER A 394 3.43 5.22 -18.00
CA SER A 394 3.64 5.93 -16.73
C SER A 394 4.82 5.28 -15.99
N SER A 395 5.73 6.09 -15.46
CA SER A 395 7.09 5.67 -15.10
C SER A 395 7.39 5.77 -13.60
N GLU A 396 7.20 4.69 -12.83
CA GLU A 396 7.62 4.56 -11.41
C GLU A 396 8.78 3.57 -11.15
N PRO A 397 9.60 3.74 -10.08
CA PRO A 397 10.82 2.98 -9.81
C PRO A 397 10.58 1.67 -9.04
N PHE A 398 11.49 0.70 -9.24
CA PHE A 398 11.66 -0.56 -8.49
C PHE A 398 10.44 -1.08 -7.73
N ARG A 399 9.70 -2.03 -8.33
CA ARG A 399 8.79 -2.88 -7.56
C ARG A 399 9.66 -3.78 -6.68
N SER A 400 9.46 -3.72 -5.37
CA SER A 400 10.10 -4.63 -4.42
C SER A 400 9.73 -6.09 -4.76
N LEU A 401 10.48 -7.08 -4.26
CA LEU A 401 10.17 -8.48 -4.53
C LEU A 401 8.73 -8.82 -4.10
N GLU A 402 8.26 -8.19 -3.03
CA GLU A 402 6.90 -8.28 -2.51
C GLU A 402 5.87 -7.71 -3.49
N ALA A 403 6.18 -6.59 -4.16
CA ALA A 403 5.32 -6.05 -5.20
C ALA A 403 5.27 -6.96 -6.43
N ILE A 404 6.38 -7.63 -6.78
CA ILE A 404 6.40 -8.65 -7.83
C ILE A 404 5.49 -9.84 -7.45
N ILE A 405 5.58 -10.33 -6.21
CA ILE A 405 4.72 -11.39 -5.67
C ILE A 405 3.25 -10.97 -5.77
N SER A 406 2.91 -9.77 -5.28
CA SER A 406 1.52 -9.29 -5.30
C SER A 406 0.94 -9.15 -6.71
N ILE A 407 1.75 -8.73 -7.70
CA ILE A 407 1.32 -8.65 -9.11
C ILE A 407 1.07 -10.05 -9.69
N VAL A 408 1.93 -11.03 -9.35
CA VAL A 408 1.78 -12.43 -9.77
C VAL A 408 0.53 -13.04 -9.13
N GLU A 409 0.38 -12.96 -7.81
CA GLU A 409 -0.79 -13.46 -7.07
C GLU A 409 -2.10 -12.76 -7.46
N GLY A 410 -2.01 -11.51 -7.92
CA GLY A 410 -3.11 -10.75 -8.47
C GLY A 410 -3.55 -11.19 -9.87
N GLY A 411 -2.83 -12.12 -10.50
CA GLY A 411 -3.10 -12.61 -11.86
C GLY A 411 -2.79 -11.59 -12.97
N ALA A 412 -2.06 -10.52 -12.64
CA ALA A 412 -1.73 -9.46 -13.59
C ALA A 412 -0.43 -9.70 -14.36
N ALA A 413 0.37 -10.69 -13.96
CA ALA A 413 1.61 -11.08 -14.62
C ALA A 413 1.39 -12.21 -15.65
N ARG A 414 2.06 -12.10 -16.80
CA ARG A 414 2.10 -13.15 -17.83
C ARG A 414 3.54 -13.46 -18.21
N ALA A 415 3.80 -14.66 -18.70
CA ALA A 415 5.10 -15.10 -19.17
C ALA A 415 5.01 -15.46 -20.65
N LEU A 416 5.87 -14.84 -21.47
CA LEU A 416 6.02 -15.13 -22.89
C LEU A 416 7.12 -16.17 -23.08
N ALA A 417 6.82 -17.35 -23.60
CA ALA A 417 7.81 -18.39 -23.87
C ALA A 417 8.80 -17.97 -24.97
N VAL A 418 10.10 -18.17 -24.73
CA VAL A 418 11.18 -17.71 -25.62
C VAL A 418 11.86 -18.90 -26.33
N PRO A 419 12.11 -18.83 -27.65
CA PRO A 419 12.71 -19.94 -28.39
C PRO A 419 14.14 -20.26 -27.92
N PRO A 420 14.61 -21.52 -28.03
CA PRO A 420 15.95 -21.94 -27.65
C PRO A 420 17.09 -21.08 -28.21
N SER A 421 16.95 -20.62 -29.45
CA SER A 421 17.94 -19.78 -30.14
C SER A 421 18.05 -18.36 -29.57
N ALA A 422 17.01 -17.86 -28.91
CA ALA A 422 17.02 -16.56 -28.24
C ALA A 422 17.45 -16.66 -26.76
N ARG A 423 17.75 -17.88 -26.28
CA ARG A 423 18.22 -18.10 -24.90
C ARG A 423 19.68 -17.70 -24.81
N ARG A 424 20.00 -16.76 -23.91
CA ARG A 424 21.39 -16.51 -23.51
C ARG A 424 22.03 -17.68 -22.77
N TYR A 425 21.24 -18.64 -22.24
CA TYR A 425 21.70 -19.80 -21.45
C TYR A 425 21.00 -21.12 -21.83
N ALA A 426 21.01 -21.43 -23.13
CA ALA A 426 20.81 -22.79 -23.64
C ALA A 426 21.44 -23.90 -22.78
N LEU A 427 20.67 -24.74 -22.07
CA LEU A 427 21.18 -26.09 -21.79
C LEU A 427 21.47 -26.73 -23.16
N PRO A 428 22.68 -27.27 -23.39
CA PRO A 428 22.86 -28.26 -24.44
C PRO A 428 21.82 -29.36 -24.21
N ALA A 429 21.06 -29.74 -25.24
CA ALA A 429 19.98 -30.71 -25.12
C ALA A 429 20.42 -32.03 -24.45
N GLU A 430 21.72 -32.34 -24.51
CA GLU A 430 22.37 -33.52 -23.94
C GLU A 430 22.52 -33.52 -22.41
N ARG A 431 22.38 -32.37 -21.72
CA ARG A 431 22.52 -32.25 -20.26
C ARG A 431 21.20 -32.05 -19.51
N ALA A 432 20.10 -31.90 -20.22
CA ALA A 432 18.79 -31.78 -19.57
C ALA A 432 18.41 -33.16 -18.98
N PRO A 433 18.06 -33.25 -17.68
CA PRO A 433 17.43 -34.46 -17.16
C PRO A 433 16.21 -34.77 -18.03
N THR A 434 16.08 -36.02 -18.48
CA THR A 434 15.20 -36.45 -19.58
C THR A 434 13.71 -36.14 -19.40
N ASN A 435 13.28 -35.61 -18.26
CA ASN A 435 11.86 -35.47 -17.90
C ASN A 435 11.40 -34.04 -17.54
N ALA A 436 12.27 -33.02 -17.54
CA ALA A 436 11.82 -31.63 -17.24
C ALA A 436 12.80 -30.58 -17.77
N ALA A 437 12.62 -30.15 -19.01
CA ALA A 437 13.38 -29.03 -19.56
C ALA A 437 12.76 -27.70 -19.06
N PRO A 438 13.53 -26.81 -18.41
CA PRO A 438 13.01 -25.51 -17.99
C PRO A 438 12.58 -24.68 -19.20
N ILE A 439 11.42 -24.02 -19.10
CA ILE A 439 10.95 -23.08 -20.12
C ILE A 439 11.43 -21.68 -19.75
N TYR A 440 12.21 -21.09 -20.66
CA TYR A 440 12.65 -19.70 -20.52
C TYR A 440 11.55 -18.77 -20.98
N CYS A 441 11.25 -17.78 -20.15
CA CYS A 441 10.18 -16.85 -20.37
C CYS A 441 10.64 -15.40 -20.19
N GLU A 442 9.95 -14.51 -20.89
CA GLU A 442 10.03 -13.08 -20.67
C GLU A 442 8.77 -12.60 -19.97
N VAL A 443 8.90 -11.96 -18.80
CA VAL A 443 7.74 -11.55 -18.01
C VAL A 443 7.11 -10.29 -18.58
N ARG A 444 5.78 -10.31 -18.68
CA ARG A 444 4.87 -9.23 -19.07
C ARG A 444 4.03 -8.83 -17.86
N GLY A 445 3.64 -7.56 -17.80
CA GLY A 445 2.89 -6.98 -16.69
C GLY A 445 3.73 -6.07 -15.78
N PHE A 446 5.05 -6.29 -15.68
CA PHE A 446 5.98 -5.40 -14.99
C PHE A 446 7.39 -5.47 -15.59
N ARG A 447 8.20 -4.41 -15.41
CA ARG A 447 9.55 -4.28 -16.01
C ARG A 447 10.67 -4.37 -14.98
N ASN A 448 11.85 -4.83 -15.41
CA ASN A 448 13.09 -4.79 -14.64
C ASN A 448 13.86 -3.50 -14.97
N ARG A 449 13.78 -2.50 -14.10
CA ARG A 449 14.41 -1.19 -14.33
C ARG A 449 15.94 -1.22 -14.30
N ALA A 450 16.58 -2.18 -13.63
CA ALA A 450 18.05 -2.23 -13.51
C ALA A 450 18.77 -2.37 -14.87
N LYS A 451 18.08 -2.94 -15.87
CA LYS A 451 18.62 -3.14 -17.23
C LYS A 451 17.74 -2.54 -18.33
N GLY A 452 16.70 -1.77 -17.98
CA GLY A 452 15.71 -1.26 -18.93
C GLY A 452 14.92 -2.35 -19.68
N GLY A 453 15.04 -3.60 -19.24
CA GLY A 453 14.50 -4.78 -19.90
C GLY A 453 13.31 -5.38 -19.16
N ARG A 454 12.78 -6.46 -19.69
CA ARG A 454 11.79 -7.28 -18.97
C ARG A 454 12.50 -8.21 -17.99
N TRP A 455 11.77 -8.66 -16.98
CA TRP A 455 12.27 -9.72 -16.12
C TRP A 455 12.39 -10.99 -16.95
N GLU A 456 13.52 -11.68 -16.78
CA GLU A 456 13.65 -13.04 -17.25
C GLU A 456 13.06 -13.96 -16.19
N ALA A 457 12.30 -14.93 -16.64
CA ALA A 457 11.75 -15.97 -15.79
C ALA A 457 12.09 -17.34 -16.36
N VAL A 458 12.14 -18.32 -15.46
CA VAL A 458 12.22 -19.73 -15.81
C VAL A 458 11.04 -20.43 -15.17
N ALA A 459 10.21 -21.03 -16.01
CA ALA A 459 9.13 -21.88 -15.54
C ALA A 459 9.66 -23.30 -15.33
N LEU A 460 9.46 -23.82 -14.12
CA LEU A 460 9.65 -25.24 -13.85
C LEU A 460 8.41 -25.97 -14.37
N THR A 461 8.59 -26.84 -15.35
CA THR A 461 7.48 -27.56 -15.98
C THR A 461 7.66 -29.06 -15.84
N ALA A 462 6.60 -29.75 -15.43
CA ALA A 462 6.44 -31.16 -15.75
C ALA A 462 5.74 -31.27 -17.11
N PRO A 463 5.97 -32.34 -17.89
CA PRO A 463 5.10 -32.66 -19.01
C PRO A 463 3.65 -32.75 -18.48
N PRO A 464 2.70 -32.05 -19.11
CA PRO A 464 1.31 -32.06 -18.65
C PRO A 464 0.76 -33.49 -18.58
N ALA A 465 0.06 -33.82 -17.49
CA ALA A 465 -0.51 -35.15 -17.29
C ALA A 465 -1.56 -35.52 -18.36
N ASP A 466 -2.16 -34.50 -18.99
CA ASP A 466 -3.13 -34.63 -20.07
C ASP A 466 -2.49 -34.79 -21.46
N GLY A 467 -1.15 -34.82 -21.53
CA GLY A 467 -0.41 -34.92 -22.79
C GLY A 467 -0.43 -33.63 -23.62
N SER A 468 -0.91 -32.51 -23.07
CA SER A 468 -0.82 -31.23 -23.76
C SER A 468 0.65 -30.85 -23.99
N ALA A 469 0.90 -30.20 -25.12
CA ALA A 469 2.25 -29.79 -25.47
C ALA A 469 2.74 -28.68 -24.53
N LEU A 470 4.02 -28.71 -24.16
CA LEU A 470 4.66 -27.60 -23.47
C LEU A 470 4.50 -26.30 -24.26
N PRO A 471 4.40 -25.13 -23.59
CA PRO A 471 4.28 -23.83 -24.22
C PRO A 471 5.26 -23.65 -25.39
N VAL A 472 4.72 -23.31 -26.56
CA VAL A 472 5.52 -23.10 -27.76
C VAL A 472 6.13 -21.70 -27.72
N ALA A 473 7.31 -21.51 -28.32
CA ALA A 473 7.93 -20.19 -28.42
C ALA A 473 6.96 -19.15 -29.00
N GLY A 474 6.79 -18.02 -28.30
CA GLY A 474 5.83 -16.97 -28.66
C GLY A 474 4.48 -17.07 -27.94
N GLU A 475 4.21 -18.14 -27.22
CA GLU A 475 2.97 -18.32 -26.44
C GLU A 475 3.03 -17.57 -25.09
N GLU A 476 1.95 -16.86 -24.73
CA GLU A 476 1.84 -16.15 -23.46
C GLU A 476 0.91 -16.87 -22.47
N ARG A 477 1.47 -17.27 -21.32
CA ARG A 477 0.72 -17.93 -20.24
C ARG A 477 0.64 -17.06 -18.98
N PRO A 478 -0.49 -17.09 -18.23
CA PRO A 478 -0.55 -16.50 -16.90
C PRO A 478 0.50 -17.11 -15.97
N ILE A 479 1.06 -16.29 -15.08
CA ILE A 479 1.92 -16.77 -13.99
C ILE A 479 1.02 -17.06 -12.80
N LEU A 480 0.94 -18.33 -12.39
CA LEU A 480 0.12 -18.75 -11.24
C LEU A 480 0.83 -18.52 -9.91
N GLY A 481 2.16 -18.60 -9.91
CA GLY A 481 2.94 -18.46 -8.69
C GLY A 481 4.40 -18.12 -8.96
N LEU A 482 5.03 -17.54 -7.96
CA LEU A 482 6.46 -17.32 -7.90
C LEU A 482 7.04 -18.27 -6.85
N LEU A 483 8.05 -19.06 -7.21
CA LEU A 483 8.72 -20.02 -6.30
C LEU A 483 9.94 -19.38 -5.64
N GLY A 484 10.62 -18.49 -6.36
CA GLY A 484 11.85 -17.89 -5.89
C GLY A 484 12.49 -16.94 -6.88
N VAL A 485 13.64 -16.42 -6.47
CA VAL A 485 14.51 -15.59 -7.33
C VAL A 485 15.91 -16.15 -7.29
N ALA A 486 16.46 -16.46 -8.47
CA ALA A 486 17.86 -16.78 -8.63
C ALA A 486 18.66 -15.48 -8.86
N LEU A 487 19.53 -15.14 -7.92
CA LEU A 487 20.50 -14.07 -8.04
C LEU A 487 21.75 -14.62 -8.73
N VAL A 488 21.99 -14.15 -9.95
CA VAL A 488 23.14 -14.53 -10.76
C VAL A 488 24.15 -13.40 -10.72
N ARG A 489 25.45 -13.75 -10.58
CA ARG A 489 26.55 -12.77 -10.56
C ARG A 489 26.47 -11.80 -11.77
N GLY A 490 26.76 -10.52 -11.55
CA GLY A 490 26.61 -9.45 -12.57
C GLY A 490 25.22 -8.77 -12.57
N GLY A 491 24.58 -8.70 -11.39
CA GLY A 491 23.29 -8.03 -11.18
C GLY A 491 22.15 -8.58 -12.03
N ARG A 492 22.19 -9.87 -12.41
CA ARG A 492 21.14 -10.52 -13.19
C ARG A 492 20.26 -11.33 -12.24
N HIS A 493 18.97 -11.07 -12.27
CA HIS A 493 18.00 -11.77 -11.42
C HIS A 493 17.01 -12.50 -12.32
N VAL A 494 16.80 -13.79 -12.07
CA VAL A 494 15.88 -14.64 -12.82
C VAL A 494 14.77 -15.08 -11.87
N LEU A 495 13.51 -14.83 -12.26
CA LEU A 495 12.36 -15.28 -11.50
C LEU A 495 12.12 -16.77 -11.76
N ILE A 496 11.84 -17.55 -10.73
CA ILE A 496 11.46 -18.95 -10.89
C ILE A 496 9.96 -19.06 -10.64
N VAL A 497 9.21 -19.41 -11.68
CA VAL A 497 7.74 -19.24 -11.72
C VAL A 497 7.03 -20.55 -12.02
N VAL A 498 5.72 -20.57 -11.73
CA VAL A 498 4.78 -21.61 -12.17
C VAL A 498 3.81 -20.97 -13.17
N LEU A 499 3.62 -21.63 -14.33
CA LEU A 499 2.71 -21.18 -15.37
C LEU A 499 1.43 -22.00 -15.36
N ASP A 500 0.36 -21.38 -15.82
CA ASP A 500 -0.95 -22.01 -15.97
C ASP A 500 -0.92 -23.19 -16.96
N GLY A 501 -1.32 -24.38 -16.48
CA GLY A 501 -1.27 -25.65 -17.21
C GLY A 501 0.13 -26.27 -17.32
N CYS A 502 1.09 -25.80 -16.52
CA CYS A 502 2.45 -26.33 -16.46
C CYS A 502 2.87 -26.56 -15.00
N GLU A 503 1.96 -26.96 -14.13
CA GLU A 503 2.26 -27.19 -12.72
C GLU A 503 3.27 -28.34 -12.58
N PRO A 504 4.46 -28.11 -12.00
CA PRO A 504 5.40 -29.19 -11.75
C PRO A 504 4.86 -30.11 -10.66
N GLU A 505 5.16 -31.41 -10.76
CA GLU A 505 4.91 -32.32 -9.64
C GLU A 505 5.69 -31.82 -8.41
N PRO A 506 5.06 -31.62 -7.24
CA PRO A 506 5.72 -31.03 -6.08
C PRO A 506 7.01 -31.76 -5.67
N SER A 507 7.03 -33.09 -5.83
CA SER A 507 8.19 -33.95 -5.55
C SER A 507 9.38 -33.70 -6.49
N ALA A 508 9.14 -33.21 -7.71
CA ALA A 508 10.14 -32.98 -8.75
C ALA A 508 10.73 -31.55 -8.73
N VAL A 509 10.08 -30.61 -8.03
CA VAL A 509 10.52 -29.21 -7.92
C VAL A 509 11.94 -29.09 -7.36
N PRO A 510 12.32 -29.74 -6.24
CA PRO A 510 13.65 -29.57 -5.67
C PRO A 510 14.78 -30.02 -6.59
N ALA A 511 14.59 -31.14 -7.31
CA ALA A 511 15.58 -31.67 -8.24
C ALA A 511 15.74 -30.79 -9.48
N SER A 512 14.61 -30.34 -10.05
CA SER A 512 14.59 -29.46 -11.23
C SER A 512 15.19 -28.09 -10.92
N LEU A 513 14.84 -27.54 -9.76
CA LEU A 513 15.41 -26.31 -9.24
C LEU A 513 16.91 -26.43 -9.03
N ARG A 514 17.40 -27.49 -8.38
CA ARG A 514 18.84 -27.70 -8.18
C ARG A 514 19.60 -27.77 -9.51
N ALA A 515 19.10 -28.54 -10.47
CA ALA A 515 19.71 -28.63 -11.80
C ALA A 515 19.78 -27.27 -12.51
N LEU A 516 18.71 -26.47 -12.42
CA LEU A 516 18.67 -25.11 -12.96
C LEU A 516 19.67 -24.17 -12.26
N LEU A 517 19.78 -24.24 -10.92
CA LEU A 517 20.71 -23.41 -10.16
C LEU A 517 22.17 -23.78 -10.42
N ASP A 518 22.48 -25.07 -10.55
CA ASP A 518 23.81 -25.55 -10.92
C ASP A 518 24.19 -25.06 -12.32
N GLN A 519 23.24 -25.07 -13.25
CA GLN A 519 23.44 -24.51 -14.58
C GLN A 519 23.71 -23.00 -14.53
N LEU A 520 22.82 -22.23 -13.90
CA LEU A 520 22.97 -20.77 -13.75
C LEU A 520 24.28 -20.40 -13.04
N GLY A 521 24.70 -21.23 -12.08
CA GLY A 521 25.98 -21.11 -11.38
C GLY A 521 27.18 -21.41 -12.28
N SER A 522 27.10 -22.44 -13.14
CA SER A 522 28.18 -22.81 -14.06
C SER A 522 28.46 -21.75 -15.13
N ASP A 523 27.41 -21.10 -15.64
CA ASP A 523 27.53 -20.07 -16.69
C ASP A 523 28.02 -18.71 -16.16
N ALA A 524 27.74 -18.39 -14.90
CA ALA A 524 28.00 -17.07 -14.31
C ALA A 524 29.01 -17.07 -13.14
N GLY A 525 29.53 -18.24 -12.77
CA GLY A 525 30.54 -18.44 -11.73
C GLY A 525 30.03 -18.42 -10.29
N ARG A 526 28.87 -17.80 -10.00
CA ARG A 526 28.12 -17.92 -8.72
C ARG A 526 26.63 -17.66 -8.97
N CYS A 527 25.76 -18.43 -8.30
CA CYS A 527 24.32 -18.23 -8.25
C CYS A 527 23.84 -18.41 -6.80
N LYS A 528 22.97 -17.51 -6.30
CA LYS A 528 22.30 -17.65 -4.99
C LYS A 528 20.80 -17.72 -5.23
N TYR A 529 20.15 -18.79 -4.77
CA TYR A 529 18.70 -18.91 -4.83
C TYR A 529 18.07 -18.36 -3.56
N LEU A 530 16.96 -17.66 -3.74
CA LEU A 530 16.09 -17.19 -2.66
C LEU A 530 14.74 -17.85 -2.87
N GLU A 531 14.44 -18.83 -2.04
CA GLU A 531 13.14 -19.49 -2.04
C GLU A 531 12.14 -18.60 -1.29
N LEU A 532 10.99 -18.29 -1.90
CA LEU A 532 10.05 -17.35 -1.29
C LEU A 532 9.48 -17.86 0.04
N GLU A 533 9.33 -19.17 0.20
CA GLU A 533 8.87 -19.79 1.44
C GLU A 533 9.92 -19.74 2.56
N SER A 534 11.22 -19.65 2.23
CA SER A 534 12.31 -19.55 3.22
C SER A 534 12.82 -18.12 3.44
N LEU A 535 12.30 -17.15 2.68
CA LEU A 535 12.54 -15.74 2.91
C LEU A 535 11.78 -15.27 4.15
N ASP A 536 12.45 -15.34 5.31
CA ASP A 536 12.09 -14.46 6.42
C ASP A 536 12.54 -13.05 6.06
N PHE A 537 11.63 -12.24 5.53
CA PHE A 537 11.87 -10.83 5.22
C PHE A 537 12.26 -10.00 6.47
N GLY A 538 12.15 -10.56 7.68
CA GLY A 538 12.67 -10.01 8.94
C GLY A 538 14.19 -10.21 9.13
N ASP A 539 14.83 -11.13 8.41
CA ASP A 539 16.27 -11.35 8.45
C ASP A 539 17.04 -10.32 7.61
N ARG A 540 17.56 -9.29 8.29
CA ARG A 540 18.41 -8.25 7.71
C ARG A 540 19.66 -8.81 7.03
N THR A 541 20.13 -10.00 7.41
CA THR A 541 21.27 -10.66 6.78
C THR A 541 20.91 -11.17 5.39
N THR A 542 19.74 -11.77 5.24
CA THR A 542 19.21 -12.20 3.93
C THR A 542 19.00 -11.02 2.97
N LEU A 543 18.34 -9.94 3.38
CA LEU A 543 18.17 -8.73 2.53
C LEU A 543 19.50 -8.00 2.24
N ARG A 544 20.40 -7.92 3.23
CA ARG A 544 21.74 -7.34 3.05
C ARG A 544 22.61 -8.21 2.16
N ASP A 545 22.47 -9.53 2.19
CA ASP A 545 23.15 -10.44 1.30
C ASP A 545 22.60 -10.35 -0.11
N ILE A 546 21.29 -10.20 -0.29
CA ILE A 546 20.64 -9.95 -1.59
C ILE A 546 21.19 -8.67 -2.20
N TRP A 547 21.20 -7.59 -1.42
CA TRP A 547 21.71 -6.28 -1.86
C TRP A 547 23.23 -6.29 -2.04
N SER A 548 23.99 -6.92 -1.15
CA SER A 548 25.46 -6.99 -1.22
C SER A 548 25.92 -7.91 -2.36
N TYR A 549 25.19 -8.98 -2.65
CA TYR A 549 25.46 -9.85 -3.79
C TYR A 549 25.18 -9.13 -5.11
N SER A 550 24.13 -8.30 -5.17
CA SER A 550 23.75 -7.51 -6.34
C SER A 550 24.64 -6.28 -6.58
N MET A 551 25.23 -5.69 -5.53
CA MET A 551 26.01 -4.44 -5.62
C MET A 551 27.54 -4.60 -5.55
N ARG A 552 28.07 -5.72 -5.01
CA ARG A 552 29.53 -5.93 -4.89
C ARG A 552 30.14 -6.76 -6.03
N ASN A 553 29.33 -7.25 -6.97
CA ASN A 553 29.73 -8.05 -8.13
C ASN A 553 28.84 -7.74 -9.33
#